data_AF-A0A811L052-F1
#
_entry.id   AF-A0A811L052-F1
#
_cell.length_a   1.000
_cell.length_b   1.000
_cell.length_c   1.000
_cell.angle_alpha   90.00
_cell.angle_beta   90.00
_cell.angle_gamma   90.00
#
_symmetry.space_group_name_H-M   'P 1'
#
loop_
_entity.id
_entity.type
_entity.pdbx_description
1 polymer ?
#
loop_
_entity_poly.entity_id
_entity_poly.type
_entity_poly.pdbx_seq_one_letter_code
_entity_poly.pdbx_strand_id
1 'polypeptide(L)'
;MRHVYKTATLFYIPTAIPFYRDWDKEIHPSMFYDAIENIRKMLPIDILIIKNSYVQLLKKPRYIQHFMLDEMQKFYDNVTSKAKHIVMSYSDYHRSVHFEKFNRDVQHNNTRNPYCDYKKAKANVQKLDKIIDKIKCKNCIKVNFNHATCDYVINKCINALPNGIALFRDIFHTTFFGNLLHAEFLEDELKLHNIL
;
A
#
# COMPACT_ATOMS: atom_id res chain seq x y z
N MET A 1 -26.86 -4.54 -14.72
CA MET A 1 -25.59 -4.41 -13.97
C MET A 1 -25.93 -4.36 -12.49
N ARG A 2 -25.54 -5.39 -11.70
CA ARG A 2 -25.68 -5.35 -10.23
C ARG A 2 -24.93 -4.12 -9.71
N HIS A 3 -25.45 -3.48 -8.67
CA HIS A 3 -25.01 -2.19 -8.13
C HIS A 3 -23.62 -2.22 -7.45
N VAL A 4 -22.56 -2.61 -8.16
CA VAL A 4 -21.21 -2.81 -7.58
C VAL A 4 -20.66 -1.56 -6.90
N TYR A 5 -21.06 -0.37 -7.35
CA TYR A 5 -20.65 0.90 -6.73
C TYR A 5 -21.44 1.28 -5.48
N LYS A 6 -22.58 0.63 -5.17
CA LYS A 6 -23.29 0.88 -3.89
C LYS A 6 -22.59 0.23 -2.70
N THR A 7 -21.69 -0.73 -2.95
CA THR A 7 -21.02 -1.53 -1.92
C THR A 7 -19.54 -1.18 -1.75
N ALA A 8 -19.02 -0.25 -2.55
CA ALA A 8 -17.64 0.19 -2.49
C ALA A 8 -17.56 1.61 -1.92
N THR A 9 -16.82 1.78 -0.82
CA THR A 9 -16.55 3.09 -0.22
C THR A 9 -15.04 3.33 -0.20
N LEU A 10 -14.61 4.44 -0.79
CA LEU A 10 -13.22 4.89 -0.72
C LEU A 10 -13.11 6.04 0.28
N PHE A 11 -12.16 5.91 1.21
CA PHE A 11 -11.79 6.98 2.14
C PHE A 11 -10.29 7.22 2.04
N TYR A 12 -9.90 8.49 1.93
CA TYR A 12 -8.50 8.89 1.77
C TYR A 12 -8.24 10.19 2.54
N ILE A 13 -7.19 10.18 3.36
CA ILE A 13 -6.62 11.39 3.96
C ILE A 13 -5.19 11.56 3.42
N PRO A 14 -4.87 12.68 2.76
CA PRO A 14 -3.52 12.94 2.26
C PRO A 14 -2.47 12.88 3.36
N THR A 15 -1.38 12.14 3.10
CA THR A 15 -0.20 12.04 4.00
C THR A 15 -0.48 11.53 5.41
N ALA A 16 -1.58 10.82 5.60
CA ALA A 16 -1.98 10.26 6.88
C ALA A 16 -1.63 8.77 6.97
N ILE A 17 -1.29 8.32 8.18
CA ILE A 17 -1.06 6.91 8.48
C ILE A 17 -2.02 6.53 9.62
N PRO A 18 -2.88 5.52 9.46
CA PRO A 18 -4.02 5.29 10.36
C PRO A 18 -3.69 5.09 11.85
N PHE A 19 -2.48 4.64 12.16
CA PHE A 19 -2.02 4.39 13.52
C PHE A 19 -1.05 5.45 14.06
N TYR A 20 -0.60 6.38 13.22
CA TYR A 20 0.39 7.39 13.60
C TYR A 20 -0.26 8.75 13.84
N ARG A 21 0.09 9.40 14.95
CA ARG A 21 -0.29 10.78 15.23
C ARG A 21 0.73 11.74 14.63
N ASP A 22 0.30 12.49 13.62
CA ASP A 22 1.09 13.58 13.05
C ASP A 22 0.66 14.92 13.68
N TRP A 23 1.41 15.36 14.68
CA TRP A 23 1.13 16.58 15.44
C TRP A 23 1.23 17.84 14.60
N ASP A 24 2.05 17.82 13.55
CA ASP A 24 2.28 18.99 12.69
C ASP A 24 1.11 19.23 11.71
N LYS A 25 0.29 18.19 11.48
CA LYS A 25 -0.81 18.20 10.50
C LYS A 25 -2.19 18.02 11.13
N GLU A 26 -2.26 17.98 12.46
CA GLU A 26 -3.48 17.66 13.21
C GLU A 26 -4.14 16.34 12.75
N ILE A 27 -3.35 15.40 12.23
CA ILE A 27 -3.85 14.10 11.77
C ILE A 27 -3.82 13.14 12.95
N HIS A 28 -4.99 12.58 13.25
CA HIS A 28 -5.20 11.67 14.36
C HIS A 28 -5.74 10.31 13.90
N PRO A 29 -5.29 9.19 14.53
CA PRO A 29 -5.87 7.87 14.30
C PRO A 29 -7.40 7.82 14.43
N SER A 30 -7.98 8.67 15.30
CA SER A 30 -9.44 8.80 15.46
C SER A 30 -10.17 9.10 14.16
N MET A 31 -9.58 9.90 13.27
CA MET A 31 -10.21 10.23 11.98
C MET A 31 -10.50 8.97 11.13
N PHE A 32 -9.64 7.96 11.24
CA PHE A 32 -9.84 6.68 10.54
C PHE A 32 -10.84 5.79 11.28
N TYR A 33 -10.77 5.74 12.61
CA TYR A 33 -11.76 4.99 13.39
C TYR A 33 -13.17 5.52 13.16
N ASP A 34 -13.35 6.84 13.18
CA ASP A 34 -14.63 7.50 12.99
C ASP A 34 -15.18 7.25 11.58
N ALA A 35 -14.32 7.29 10.55
CA ALA A 35 -14.71 6.93 9.19
C ALA A 35 -15.20 5.48 9.09
N ILE A 36 -14.46 4.53 9.67
CA ILE A 36 -14.86 3.11 9.67
C ILE A 36 -16.18 2.92 10.42
N GLU A 37 -16.35 3.53 11.60
CA GLU A 37 -17.59 3.44 12.37
C GLU A 37 -18.79 4.05 11.62
N ASN A 38 -18.60 5.18 10.97
CA ASN A 38 -19.66 5.82 10.21
C ASN A 38 -20.08 4.98 9.00
N ILE A 39 -19.14 4.35 8.30
CA ILE A 39 -19.45 3.39 7.23
C ILE A 39 -20.22 2.20 7.80
N ARG A 40 -19.79 1.63 8.93
CA ARG A 40 -20.46 0.48 9.56
C ARG A 40 -21.90 0.73 9.96
N LYS A 41 -22.24 1.97 10.35
CA LYS A 41 -23.62 2.36 10.65
C LYS A 41 -24.52 2.32 9.41
N MET A 42 -23.94 2.48 8.22
CA MET A 42 -24.68 2.48 6.96
C MET A 42 -24.73 1.08 6.31
N LEU A 43 -23.65 0.30 6.40
CA LEU A 43 -23.55 -1.04 5.81
C LEU A 43 -22.49 -1.93 6.49
N PRO A 44 -22.67 -3.26 6.49
CA PRO A 44 -21.60 -4.17 6.92
C PRO A 44 -20.37 -4.05 6.01
N ILE A 45 -19.19 -4.22 6.58
CA ILE A 45 -17.92 -4.20 5.85
C ILE A 45 -17.42 -5.64 5.70
N ASP A 46 -17.49 -6.18 4.49
CA ASP A 46 -16.99 -7.53 4.21
C ASP A 46 -15.46 -7.54 4.12
N ILE A 47 -14.88 -6.59 3.37
CA ILE A 47 -13.44 -6.46 3.19
C ILE A 47 -13.03 -5.01 3.46
N LEU A 48 -12.14 -4.79 4.43
CA LEU A 48 -11.53 -3.49 4.71
C LEU A 48 -10.08 -3.49 4.21
N ILE A 49 -9.79 -2.71 3.17
CA ILE A 49 -8.44 -2.58 2.63
C ILE A 49 -7.77 -1.35 3.23
N ILE A 50 -6.66 -1.56 3.94
CA ILE A 50 -5.87 -0.51 4.58
C ILE A 50 -4.53 -0.43 3.85
N LYS A 51 -4.46 0.51 2.90
CA LYS A 51 -3.24 0.86 2.16
C LYS A 51 -2.78 2.25 2.54
N ASN A 52 -1.54 2.38 3.01
CA ASN A 52 -0.95 3.68 3.32
C ASN A 52 0.53 3.74 2.90
N SER A 53 1.00 4.94 2.60
CA SER A 53 2.42 5.18 2.36
C SER A 53 3.14 5.32 3.70
N TYR A 54 4.26 4.62 3.88
CA TYR A 54 5.06 4.67 5.10
C TYR A 54 6.26 5.64 5.00
N VAL A 55 6.38 6.37 3.90
CA VAL A 55 7.55 7.19 3.56
C VAL A 55 7.90 8.20 4.65
N GLN A 56 6.90 8.83 5.27
CA GLN A 56 7.12 9.79 6.35
C GLN A 56 7.70 9.16 7.62
N LEU A 57 7.47 7.86 7.86
CA LEU A 57 8.03 7.15 9.01
C LEU A 57 9.50 6.79 8.81
N LEU A 58 9.97 6.66 7.56
CA LEU A 58 11.39 6.37 7.26
C LEU A 58 12.33 7.44 7.83
N LYS A 59 11.85 8.67 7.99
CA LYS A 59 12.57 9.79 8.63
C LYS A 59 12.48 9.77 10.17
N LYS A 60 11.78 8.79 10.76
CA LYS A 60 11.49 8.69 12.20
C LYS A 60 11.97 7.35 12.77
N PRO A 61 13.28 7.02 12.72
CA PRO A 61 13.79 5.72 13.14
C PRO A 61 13.49 5.37 14.60
N ARG A 62 13.50 6.36 15.50
CA ARG A 62 13.13 6.17 16.91
C ARG A 62 11.66 5.77 17.07
N TYR A 63 10.77 6.34 16.25
CA TYR A 63 9.36 5.96 16.24
C TYR A 63 9.17 4.50 15.81
N ILE A 64 9.78 4.14 14.68
CA ILE A 64 9.79 2.77 14.15
C ILE A 64 10.28 1.79 15.22
N GLN A 65 11.40 2.09 15.88
CA GLN A 65 12.03 1.17 16.82
C GLN A 65 11.24 0.95 18.11
N HIS A 66 10.56 1.98 18.63
CA HIS A 66 10.04 1.95 20.00
C HIS A 66 8.52 2.04 20.13
N PHE A 67 7.81 2.59 19.14
CA PHE A 67 6.39 2.96 19.31
C PHE A 67 5.49 2.35 18.24
N MET A 68 5.99 2.23 17.01
CA MET A 68 5.18 1.82 15.86
C MET A 68 4.48 0.47 16.05
N LEU A 69 5.15 -0.52 16.65
CA LEU A 69 4.55 -1.85 16.86
C LEU A 69 3.29 -1.76 17.73
N ASP A 70 3.39 -1.12 18.88
CA ASP A 70 2.29 -1.04 19.85
C ASP A 70 1.14 -0.18 19.31
N GLU A 71 1.44 0.94 18.64
CA GLU A 71 0.42 1.81 18.05
C GLU A 71 -0.29 1.14 16.88
N MET A 72 0.46 0.45 16.00
CA MET A 72 -0.12 -0.30 14.89
C MET A 72 -0.94 -1.49 15.42
N GLN A 73 -0.48 -2.21 16.44
CA GLN A 73 -1.23 -3.30 17.05
C GLN A 73 -2.55 -2.80 17.66
N LYS A 74 -2.53 -1.70 18.43
CA LYS A 74 -3.75 -1.07 18.97
C LYS A 74 -4.75 -0.70 17.87
N PHE A 75 -4.26 -0.21 16.74
CA PHE A 75 -5.10 0.11 15.59
C PHE A 75 -5.78 -1.15 15.02
N TYR A 76 -5.01 -2.21 14.76
CA TYR A 76 -5.57 -3.45 14.22
C TYR A 76 -6.46 -4.19 15.23
N ASP A 77 -6.16 -4.15 16.53
CA ASP A 77 -7.05 -4.70 17.57
C ASP A 77 -8.43 -4.02 17.54
N ASN A 78 -8.44 -2.69 17.36
CA ASN A 78 -9.67 -1.92 17.27
C ASN A 78 -10.46 -2.26 16.00
N VAL A 79 -9.80 -2.32 14.83
CA VAL A 79 -10.49 -2.55 13.54
C VAL A 79 -10.83 -4.01 13.27
N THR A 80 -10.22 -4.98 13.95
CA THR A 80 -10.43 -6.43 13.74
C THR A 80 -11.90 -6.84 13.84
N SER A 81 -12.68 -6.21 14.73
CA SER A 81 -14.12 -6.50 14.92
C SER A 81 -15.03 -5.75 13.93
N LYS A 82 -14.44 -4.93 13.05
CA LYS A 82 -15.15 -3.95 12.21
C LYS A 82 -15.41 -4.43 10.79
N ALA A 83 -14.67 -5.42 10.33
CA ALA A 83 -14.82 -6.03 9.02
C ALA A 83 -14.70 -7.55 9.13
N LYS A 84 -15.25 -8.29 8.16
CA LYS A 84 -15.07 -9.76 8.11
C LYS A 84 -13.61 -10.09 7.79
N HIS A 85 -13.03 -9.43 6.80
CA HIS A 85 -11.63 -9.54 6.41
C HIS A 85 -10.96 -8.18 6.35
N ILE A 86 -9.66 -8.14 6.66
CA ILE A 86 -8.85 -6.93 6.60
C ILE A 86 -7.63 -7.20 5.72
N VAL A 87 -7.37 -6.30 4.78
CA VAL A 87 -6.14 -6.32 3.98
C VAL A 87 -5.19 -5.28 4.55
N MET A 88 -4.05 -5.74 5.07
CA MET A 88 -2.97 -4.91 5.57
C MET A 88 -1.88 -4.82 4.51
N SER A 89 -1.60 -3.62 4.00
CA SER A 89 -0.50 -3.43 3.04
C SER A 89 0.87 -3.48 3.70
N TYR A 90 1.86 -4.11 3.06
CA TYR A 90 3.27 -3.81 3.34
C TYR A 90 3.68 -2.42 2.84
N SER A 91 4.89 -1.99 3.18
CA SER A 91 5.42 -0.69 2.80
C SER A 91 5.65 -0.60 1.28
N ASP A 92 5.23 0.51 0.65
CA ASP A 92 5.51 0.77 -0.77
C ASP A 92 7.04 0.90 -1.01
N TYR A 93 7.54 0.29 -2.08
CA TYR A 93 8.95 0.38 -2.46
C TYR A 93 9.27 1.71 -3.15
N HIS A 94 10.34 2.35 -2.70
CA HIS A 94 10.88 3.53 -3.36
C HIS A 94 11.43 3.18 -4.74
N ARG A 95 10.83 3.75 -5.79
CA ARG A 95 11.26 3.54 -7.17
C ARG A 95 12.40 4.47 -7.51
N SER A 96 13.54 3.92 -7.90
CA SER A 96 14.72 4.71 -8.30
C SER A 96 14.64 5.11 -9.78
N VAL A 97 13.55 5.77 -10.19
CA VAL A 97 13.32 6.16 -11.59
C VAL A 97 13.36 7.67 -11.74
N HIS A 98 14.16 8.13 -12.71
CA HIS A 98 14.15 9.52 -13.19
C HIS A 98 13.10 9.66 -14.29
N PHE A 99 11.87 10.04 -13.93
CA PHE A 99 10.75 10.09 -14.87
C PHE A 99 10.97 11.06 -16.03
N GLU A 100 11.69 12.17 -15.83
CA GLU A 100 12.09 13.06 -16.92
C GLU A 100 12.96 12.35 -17.96
N LYS A 101 13.91 11.54 -17.50
CA LYS A 101 14.76 10.74 -18.36
C LYS A 101 13.94 9.65 -19.06
N PHE A 102 13.07 8.95 -18.32
CA PHE A 102 12.18 7.95 -18.89
C PHE A 102 11.27 8.53 -19.99
N ASN A 103 10.65 9.69 -19.75
CA ASN A 103 9.80 10.35 -20.75
C ASN A 103 10.58 10.74 -22.00
N ARG A 104 11.81 11.27 -21.86
CA ARG A 104 12.70 11.53 -22.99
C ARG A 104 13.05 10.25 -23.74
N ASP A 105 13.38 9.19 -23.01
CA ASP A 105 13.77 7.88 -23.55
C ASP A 105 12.62 7.24 -24.36
N VAL A 106 11.38 7.32 -23.87
CA VAL A 106 10.17 6.88 -24.62
C VAL A 106 9.96 7.69 -25.90
N GLN A 107 10.11 9.02 -25.85
CA GLN A 107 9.95 9.89 -27.03
C GLN A 107 10.95 9.59 -28.16
N HIS A 108 12.13 9.06 -27.81
CA HIS A 108 13.20 8.75 -28.77
C HIS A 108 13.30 7.25 -29.12
N ASN A 109 12.24 6.45 -28.85
CA ASN A 109 12.23 4.99 -29.02
C ASN A 109 13.41 4.27 -28.34
N ASN A 110 13.97 4.89 -27.30
CA ASN A 110 15.10 4.39 -26.54
C ASN A 110 14.56 3.88 -25.21
N THR A 111 13.90 2.72 -25.20
CA THR A 111 13.31 2.13 -23.99
C THR A 111 14.37 1.56 -23.03
N ARG A 112 15.36 2.38 -22.63
CA ARG A 112 16.37 1.99 -21.65
C ARG A 112 15.69 1.61 -20.34
N ASN A 113 15.89 0.35 -19.97
CA ASN A 113 15.48 -0.35 -18.74
C ASN A 113 14.62 0.50 -17.77
N PRO A 114 13.28 0.46 -17.85
CA PRO A 114 12.38 1.09 -16.87
C PRO A 114 12.37 0.32 -15.55
N TYR A 115 13.51 -0.16 -15.09
CA TYR A 115 13.60 -1.10 -14.00
C TYR A 115 14.50 -0.59 -12.89
N CYS A 116 14.19 -1.03 -11.67
CA CYS A 116 15.07 -0.83 -10.52
C CYS A 116 15.27 -2.15 -9.78
N ASP A 117 16.35 -2.24 -9.01
CA ASP A 117 16.69 -3.44 -8.24
C ASP A 117 15.68 -3.69 -7.11
N TYR A 118 15.06 -4.87 -7.11
CA TYR A 118 14.12 -5.29 -6.06
C TYR A 118 14.78 -5.27 -4.68
N LYS A 119 15.96 -5.87 -4.53
CA LYS A 119 16.68 -5.97 -3.25
C LYS A 119 16.98 -4.58 -2.67
N LYS A 120 17.37 -3.63 -3.52
CA LYS A 120 17.63 -2.24 -3.10
C LYS A 120 16.36 -1.54 -2.64
N ALA A 121 15.28 -1.71 -3.40
CA ALA A 121 13.99 -1.12 -3.08
C ALA A 121 13.43 -1.68 -1.75
N LYS A 122 13.52 -2.99 -1.55
CA LYS A 122 13.14 -3.69 -0.31
C LYS A 122 13.97 -3.27 0.89
N ALA A 123 15.29 -3.12 0.74
CA ALA A 123 16.19 -2.75 1.84
C ALA A 123 15.79 -1.43 2.52
N ASN A 124 15.25 -0.48 1.75
CA ASN A 124 14.81 0.82 2.27
C ASN A 124 13.64 0.73 3.24
N VAL A 125 12.77 -0.28 3.10
CA VAL A 125 11.54 -0.41 3.89
C VAL A 125 11.54 -1.64 4.81
N GLN A 126 12.57 -2.48 4.75
CA GLN A 126 12.65 -3.73 5.49
C GLN A 126 12.43 -3.56 7.01
N LYS A 127 12.85 -2.43 7.60
CA LYS A 127 12.63 -2.15 9.03
C LYS A 127 11.15 -1.98 9.37
N LEU A 128 10.38 -1.35 8.48
CA LEU A 128 8.93 -1.20 8.61
C LEU A 128 8.25 -2.56 8.42
N ASP A 129 8.60 -3.27 7.35
CA ASP A 129 7.98 -4.56 7.02
C ASP A 129 8.15 -5.58 8.15
N LYS A 130 9.32 -5.60 8.82
CA LYS A 130 9.56 -6.42 10.01
C LYS A 130 8.63 -6.11 11.19
N ILE A 131 8.08 -4.90 11.28
CA ILE A 131 7.08 -4.53 12.30
C ILE A 131 5.71 -4.98 11.84
N ILE A 132 5.36 -4.75 10.57
CA ILE A 132 4.11 -5.21 9.94
C ILE A 132 3.97 -6.74 10.12
N ASP A 133 5.06 -7.49 9.93
CA ASP A 133 5.13 -8.95 10.14
C ASP A 133 4.71 -9.37 11.55
N LYS A 134 5.01 -8.56 12.58
CA LYS A 134 4.73 -8.88 13.99
C LYS A 134 3.29 -8.61 14.40
N ILE A 135 2.53 -7.85 13.61
CA ILE A 135 1.13 -7.53 13.95
C ILE A 135 0.30 -8.81 13.96
N LYS A 136 -0.42 -9.00 15.06
CA LYS A 136 -1.35 -10.11 15.26
C LYS A 136 -2.75 -9.63 14.92
N CYS A 137 -3.37 -10.23 13.92
CA CYS A 137 -4.75 -9.92 13.56
C CYS A 137 -5.38 -11.16 12.92
N LYS A 138 -6.44 -11.67 13.55
CA LYS A 138 -7.00 -13.01 13.25
C LYS A 138 -7.67 -13.11 11.88
N ASN A 139 -8.19 -12.01 11.36
CA ASN A 139 -8.88 -11.92 10.08
C ASN A 139 -8.16 -11.00 9.09
N CYS A 140 -6.88 -10.70 9.36
CA CYS A 140 -6.07 -9.95 8.43
C CYS A 140 -5.31 -10.87 7.47
N ILE A 141 -5.21 -10.44 6.22
CA ILE A 141 -4.18 -10.88 5.29
C ILE A 141 -3.18 -9.74 5.09
N LYS A 142 -1.89 -10.07 4.95
CA LYS A 142 -0.83 -9.08 4.72
C LYS A 142 -0.42 -9.16 3.26
N VAL A 143 -0.69 -8.11 2.50
CA VAL A 143 -0.52 -8.10 1.04
C VAL A 143 0.64 -7.18 0.66
N ASN A 144 1.62 -7.74 -0.04
CA ASN A 144 2.74 -6.96 -0.57
C ASN A 144 2.47 -6.54 -2.02
N PHE A 145 1.75 -5.43 -2.19
CA PHE A 145 1.40 -4.88 -3.50
C PHE A 145 2.61 -4.63 -4.41
N ASN A 146 3.83 -4.53 -3.87
CA ASN A 146 5.02 -4.41 -4.71
C ASN A 146 5.23 -5.63 -5.62
N HIS A 147 4.74 -6.82 -5.24
CA HIS A 147 4.85 -8.04 -6.06
C HIS A 147 4.10 -7.94 -7.39
N ALA A 148 3.09 -7.08 -7.49
CA ALA A 148 2.40 -6.80 -8.76
C ALA A 148 3.34 -6.19 -9.83
N THR A 149 4.44 -5.57 -9.42
CA THR A 149 5.39 -4.89 -10.31
C THR A 149 6.85 -5.25 -10.01
N CYS A 150 7.09 -6.26 -9.19
CA CYS A 150 8.43 -6.68 -8.80
C CYS A 150 8.54 -8.19 -8.70
N ASP A 151 9.64 -8.70 -9.22
CA ASP A 151 10.01 -10.11 -9.16
C ASP A 151 11.30 -10.25 -8.34
N TYR A 152 11.21 -11.03 -7.25
CA TYR A 152 12.33 -11.28 -6.35
C TYR A 152 13.34 -12.30 -6.90
N VAL A 153 12.91 -13.20 -7.78
CA VAL A 153 13.73 -14.25 -8.40
C VAL A 153 14.73 -13.62 -9.35
N ILE A 154 14.26 -12.72 -10.22
CA ILE A 154 15.12 -11.98 -11.16
C ILE A 154 15.61 -10.63 -10.61
N ASN A 155 15.30 -10.33 -9.34
CA ASN A 155 15.69 -9.10 -8.65
C ASN A 155 15.28 -7.80 -9.39
N LYS A 156 14.10 -7.78 -10.01
CA LYS A 156 13.70 -6.71 -10.94
C LYS A 156 12.33 -6.14 -10.58
N CYS A 157 12.27 -4.83 -10.43
CA CYS A 157 11.02 -4.09 -10.35
C CYS A 157 10.79 -3.31 -11.65
N ILE A 158 9.61 -3.42 -12.23
CA ILE A 158 9.19 -2.71 -13.43
C ILE A 158 8.53 -1.39 -13.06
N ASN A 159 8.81 -0.33 -13.81
CA ASN A 159 8.21 0.99 -13.64
C ASN A 159 7.42 1.44 -14.87
N ALA A 160 7.59 0.72 -15.99
CA ALA A 160 6.81 0.86 -17.20
C ALA A 160 6.67 -0.49 -17.90
N LEU A 161 5.61 -0.63 -18.69
CA LEU A 161 5.37 -1.79 -19.56
C LEU A 161 6.30 -1.75 -20.79
N PRO A 162 6.50 -2.88 -21.49
CA PRO A 162 7.36 -2.95 -22.69
C PRO A 162 6.96 -1.98 -23.81
N ASN A 163 5.68 -1.61 -23.89
CA ASN A 163 5.16 -0.63 -24.85
C ASN A 163 5.33 0.84 -24.40
N GLY A 164 6.06 1.09 -23.31
CA GLY A 164 6.35 2.44 -22.82
C GLY A 164 5.30 3.04 -21.88
N ILE A 165 4.23 2.32 -21.52
CA ILE A 165 3.23 2.81 -20.57
C ILE A 165 3.82 2.85 -19.16
N ALA A 166 3.90 4.05 -18.57
CA ALA A 166 4.35 4.24 -17.20
C ALA A 166 3.35 3.66 -16.18
N LEU A 167 3.86 2.86 -15.25
CA LEU A 167 3.10 2.29 -14.12
C LEU A 167 3.16 3.18 -12.88
N PHE A 168 4.11 4.10 -12.83
CA PHE A 168 4.31 5.05 -11.74
C PHE A 168 4.36 6.47 -12.30
N ARG A 169 3.77 7.42 -11.56
CA ARG A 169 3.84 8.86 -11.85
C ARG A 169 5.11 9.47 -11.26
N ASP A 170 5.48 9.00 -10.07
CA ASP A 170 6.68 9.41 -9.35
C ASP A 170 7.28 8.22 -8.60
N ILE A 171 8.23 8.48 -7.73
CA ILE A 171 8.99 7.46 -6.99
C ILE A 171 8.14 6.61 -6.01
N PHE A 172 6.87 6.96 -5.77
CA PHE A 172 5.95 6.23 -4.88
C PHE A 172 4.56 5.98 -5.48
N HIS A 173 4.02 6.94 -6.22
CA HIS A 173 2.62 6.92 -6.66
C HIS A 173 2.45 6.18 -7.98
N THR A 174 1.56 5.20 -8.00
CA THR A 174 1.15 4.48 -9.20
C THR A 174 0.28 5.34 -10.13
N THR A 175 0.40 5.12 -11.43
CA THR A 175 -0.58 5.61 -12.41
C THR A 175 -1.86 4.77 -12.33
N PHE A 176 -2.87 5.13 -13.10
CA PHE A 176 -4.05 4.28 -13.26
C PHE A 176 -3.68 2.86 -13.71
N PHE A 177 -2.77 2.72 -14.67
CA PHE A 177 -2.29 1.42 -15.15
C PHE A 177 -1.55 0.63 -14.07
N GLY A 178 -0.71 1.29 -13.25
CA GLY A 178 -0.10 0.64 -12.10
C GLY A 178 -1.13 0.14 -11.06
N ASN A 179 -2.21 0.91 -10.87
CA ASN A 179 -3.29 0.50 -9.97
C ASN A 179 -4.10 -0.68 -10.51
N LEU A 180 -4.22 -0.87 -11.83
CA LEU A 180 -4.84 -2.07 -12.41
C LEU A 180 -4.04 -3.32 -12.04
N LEU A 181 -2.71 -3.30 -12.19
CA LEU A 181 -1.86 -4.42 -11.78
C LEU A 181 -1.95 -4.70 -10.27
N HIS A 182 -2.03 -3.66 -9.45
CA HIS A 182 -2.24 -3.81 -8.01
C HIS A 182 -3.61 -4.42 -7.69
N ALA A 183 -4.65 -4.09 -8.45
CA ALA A 183 -6.00 -4.62 -8.26
C ALA A 183 -6.08 -6.10 -8.67
N GLU A 184 -5.50 -6.47 -9.82
CA GLU A 184 -5.38 -7.87 -10.27
C GLU A 184 -4.63 -8.70 -9.23
N PHE A 185 -3.47 -8.22 -8.77
CA PHE A 185 -2.70 -8.89 -7.73
C PHE A 185 -3.48 -9.04 -6.41
N LEU A 186 -4.24 -8.01 -6.01
CA LEU A 186 -5.09 -8.10 -4.82
C LEU A 186 -6.19 -9.14 -4.99
N GLU A 187 -6.82 -9.19 -6.17
CA GLU A 187 -7.86 -10.19 -6.46
C GLU A 187 -7.30 -11.62 -6.33
N ASP A 188 -6.10 -11.86 -6.86
CA ASP A 188 -5.41 -13.15 -6.76
C ASP A 188 -5.09 -13.50 -5.29
N GLU A 189 -4.59 -12.55 -4.51
CA GLU A 189 -4.33 -12.73 -3.07
C GLU A 189 -5.63 -13.04 -2.31
N LEU A 190 -6.73 -12.34 -2.61
CA LEU A 190 -8.03 -12.60 -1.97
C LEU A 190 -8.56 -14.00 -2.31
N LYS A 191 -8.41 -14.46 -3.55
CA LYS A 191 -8.77 -15.84 -3.97
C LYS A 191 -7.89 -16.88 -3.28
N LEU A 192 -6.57 -16.65 -3.22
CA LEU A 192 -5.61 -17.55 -2.56
C LEU A 192 -5.97 -17.74 -1.07
N HIS A 193 -6.52 -16.71 -0.44
CA HIS A 193 -6.97 -16.72 0.95
C HIS A 193 -8.44 -17.15 1.15
N ASN A 194 -9.14 -17.58 0.09
CA ASN A 194 -10.56 -17.98 0.10
C ASN A 194 -11.50 -16.87 0.61
N ILE A 195 -11.22 -15.62 0.26
CA ILE A 195 -12.06 -14.45 0.58
C ILE A 195 -13.01 -14.11 -0.57
N LEU A 196 -12.57 -14.35 -1.81
CA LEU A 196 -13.35 -14.22 -3.05
C LEU A 196 -13.61 -15.59 -3.70
#